data_AF-A0A060QKQ7-F1
#
_entry.id   AF-A0A060QKQ7-F1
#
_cell.length_a   1.000
_cell.length_b   1.000
_cell.length_c   1.000
_cell.angle_alpha   90.00
_cell.angle_beta   90.00
_cell.angle_gamma   90.00
#
_symmetry.space_group_name_H-M   'P 1'
#
loop_
_entity.id
_entity.type
_entity.pdbx_description
1 polymer ?
#
loop_
_entity_poly.entity_id
_entity_poly.type
_entity_poly.pdbx_seq_one_letter_code
_entity_poly.pdbx_strand_id
1 'polypeptide(L)'
;MVLSAGYQGNAATIFSGTIAQTRHGRENPVDTFIDIFASSNEQSYATATTQQVLAPGWQWKDVQSQAVTDMADDNIAAGAFPDISGSGARPKVMYGMTRDICRVAGTSTGSAWNVSDGALNFNQITAMQKGGGGKSIALTPKSGLVGIPVQVPGGVQATCLLNPDLQVGVNVTLNDSLVLGQQADLSYGATDGGNFEYTTDNGVTRRTVMGISPTGSYSVVFVEHIGDTRGDPWYSTITCIATDVSAVQSRSLLGAF
;
A
#
# COMPACT_ATOMS: atom_id res chain seq x y z
N MET A 1 -3.38 -21.41 3.27
CA MET A 1 -3.03 -21.58 1.83
C MET A 1 -1.91 -20.62 1.51
N VAL A 2 -0.94 -21.05 0.70
CA VAL A 2 0.15 -20.19 0.21
C VAL A 2 0.14 -20.26 -1.31
N LEU A 3 0.21 -19.10 -1.97
CA LEU A 3 0.34 -18.95 -3.40
C LEU A 3 1.67 -18.27 -3.71
N SER A 4 2.49 -18.95 -4.51
CA SER A 4 3.76 -18.43 -5.01
C SER A 4 3.70 -18.34 -6.52
N ALA A 5 4.22 -17.24 -7.06
CA ALA A 5 4.25 -16.99 -8.49
C ALA A 5 5.51 -16.21 -8.87
N GLY A 6 5.92 -16.33 -10.13
CA GLY A 6 7.07 -15.63 -10.68
C GLY A 6 7.63 -16.34 -11.90
N TYR A 7 8.61 -15.70 -12.53
CA TYR A 7 9.29 -16.25 -13.70
C TYR A 7 10.37 -17.25 -13.30
N GLN A 8 10.83 -18.05 -14.26
CA GLN A 8 11.87 -19.06 -14.01
C GLN A 8 13.13 -18.42 -13.39
N GLY A 9 13.49 -18.85 -12.19
CA GLY A 9 14.62 -18.31 -11.42
C GLY A 9 14.29 -17.16 -10.47
N ASN A 10 13.05 -16.63 -10.48
CA ASN A 10 12.58 -15.64 -9.52
C ASN A 10 11.08 -15.83 -9.21
N ALA A 11 10.78 -16.78 -8.32
CA ALA A 11 9.44 -17.02 -7.81
C ALA A 11 9.44 -16.85 -6.28
N ALA A 12 8.45 -16.13 -5.76
CA ALA A 12 8.25 -15.96 -4.34
C ALA A 12 6.77 -16.02 -3.98
N THR A 13 6.48 -16.08 -2.68
CA THR A 13 5.12 -16.05 -2.16
C THR A 13 4.50 -14.68 -2.39
N ILE A 14 3.40 -14.65 -3.13
CA ILE A 14 2.62 -13.42 -3.40
C ILE A 14 1.35 -13.34 -2.56
N PHE A 15 0.90 -14.46 -1.99
CA PHE A 15 -0.25 -14.51 -1.10
C PHE A 15 -0.14 -15.64 -0.08
N SER A 16 -0.55 -15.36 1.14
CA SER A 16 -0.75 -16.35 2.20
C SER A 16 -2.02 -15.98 2.95
N GLY A 17 -2.92 -16.94 3.15
CA GLY A 17 -4.19 -16.67 3.81
C GLY A 17 -5.09 -17.89 3.93
N THR A 18 -6.35 -17.66 4.27
CA THR A 18 -7.37 -18.68 4.50
C THR A 18 -8.36 -18.68 3.34
N ILE A 19 -8.77 -19.87 2.91
CA ILE A 19 -9.79 -20.01 1.87
C ILE A 19 -11.15 -19.77 2.49
N ALA A 20 -11.86 -18.76 2.01
CA ALA A 20 -13.22 -18.45 2.44
C ALA A 20 -14.26 -19.24 1.63
N GLN A 21 -14.01 -19.46 0.34
CA GLN A 21 -14.91 -20.24 -0.51
C GLN A 21 -14.16 -20.95 -1.63
N THR A 22 -14.59 -22.19 -1.94
CA THR A 22 -14.22 -22.89 -3.18
C THR A 22 -15.45 -23.15 -4.01
N ARG A 23 -15.37 -22.92 -5.31
CA ARG A 23 -16.37 -23.27 -6.31
C ARG A 23 -15.74 -24.18 -7.35
N HIS A 24 -16.50 -25.15 -7.82
CA HIS A 24 -16.06 -26.07 -8.88
C HIS A 24 -17.04 -25.93 -10.03
N GLY A 25 -16.52 -25.93 -11.26
CA GLY A 25 -17.34 -25.78 -12.45
C GLY A 25 -16.72 -26.40 -13.68
N ARG A 26 -17.44 -26.27 -14.79
CA ARG A 26 -16.97 -26.62 -16.12
C ARG A 26 -16.90 -25.36 -16.95
N GLU A 27 -15.76 -25.12 -17.58
CA GLU A 27 -15.61 -24.02 -18.54
C GLU A 27 -16.22 -24.43 -19.89
N ASN A 28 -16.05 -25.71 -20.25
CA ASN A 28 -16.64 -26.32 -21.43
C ASN A 28 -16.92 -27.83 -21.15
N PRO A 29 -17.44 -28.62 -22.10
CA PRO A 29 -17.77 -30.02 -21.85
C PRO A 29 -16.60 -30.94 -21.41
N VAL A 30 -15.35 -30.52 -21.65
CA VAL A 30 -14.13 -31.29 -21.35
C VAL A 30 -13.26 -30.67 -20.24
N ASP A 31 -13.33 -29.36 -20.05
CA ASP A 31 -12.51 -28.62 -19.10
C ASP A 31 -13.26 -28.26 -17.82
N THR A 32 -12.63 -28.52 -16.68
CA THR A 32 -13.11 -28.16 -15.34
C THR A 32 -12.23 -27.09 -14.71
N PHE A 33 -12.83 -26.21 -13.93
CA PHE A 33 -12.10 -25.21 -13.13
C PHE A 33 -12.44 -25.32 -11.64
N ILE A 34 -11.51 -24.86 -10.82
CA ILE A 34 -11.74 -24.55 -9.41
C ILE A 34 -11.49 -23.05 -9.23
N ASP A 35 -12.46 -22.38 -8.61
CA ASP A 35 -12.39 -20.97 -8.26
C ASP A 35 -12.27 -20.89 -6.73
N ILE A 36 -11.23 -20.20 -6.27
CA ILE A 36 -10.85 -20.14 -4.85
C ILE A 36 -10.86 -18.68 -4.45
N PHE A 37 -11.81 -18.31 -3.59
CA PHE A 37 -11.83 -17.03 -2.92
C PHE A 37 -11.14 -17.19 -1.56
N ALA A 38 -10.03 -16.49 -1.38
CA ALA A 38 -9.23 -16.54 -0.17
C ALA A 38 -8.87 -15.12 0.27
N SER A 39 -8.82 -14.91 1.59
CA SER A 39 -8.48 -13.65 2.22
C SER A 39 -7.40 -13.89 3.28
N SER A 40 -6.61 -12.85 3.58
CA SER A 40 -5.63 -12.88 4.65
C SER A 40 -6.13 -12.02 5.81
N ASN A 41 -5.94 -12.50 7.05
CA ASN A 41 -6.19 -11.76 8.29
C ASN A 41 -7.63 -11.21 8.44
N GLU A 42 -8.59 -11.76 7.71
CA GLU A 42 -9.98 -11.27 7.71
C GLU A 42 -10.63 -11.45 9.09
N GLN A 43 -10.36 -12.59 9.75
CA GLN A 43 -10.92 -12.88 11.06
C GLN A 43 -10.45 -11.87 12.11
N SER A 44 -9.14 -11.67 12.29
CA SER A 44 -8.62 -10.64 13.19
C SER A 44 -9.10 -9.24 12.83
N TYR A 45 -9.18 -8.90 11.55
CA TYR A 45 -9.69 -7.59 11.15
C TYR A 45 -11.18 -7.40 11.51
N ALA A 46 -11.98 -8.45 11.39
CA ALA A 46 -13.43 -8.40 11.57
C ALA A 46 -13.88 -8.61 13.02
N THR A 47 -13.15 -9.39 13.83
CA THR A 47 -13.61 -9.83 15.15
C THR A 47 -12.70 -9.43 16.31
N ALA A 48 -11.46 -9.00 16.07
CA ALA A 48 -10.57 -8.62 17.18
C ALA A 48 -11.12 -7.40 17.91
N THR A 49 -11.22 -7.52 19.23
CA THR A 49 -11.69 -6.47 20.13
C THR A 49 -10.67 -6.21 21.21
N THR A 50 -10.42 -4.94 21.51
CA THR A 50 -9.57 -4.52 22.61
C THR A 50 -10.42 -4.17 23.82
N GLN A 51 -9.98 -4.59 25.00
CA GLN A 51 -10.49 -4.12 26.29
C GLN A 51 -9.31 -4.00 27.26
N GLN A 52 -8.61 -2.87 27.22
CA GLN A 52 -7.42 -2.66 28.05
C GLN A 52 -7.27 -1.20 28.50
N VAL A 53 -6.67 -1.02 29.68
CA VAL A 53 -6.22 0.29 30.16
C VAL A 53 -4.70 0.30 30.26
N LEU A 54 -4.05 1.17 29.50
CA LEU A 54 -2.61 1.41 29.62
C LEU A 54 -2.35 2.42 30.75
N ALA A 55 -1.40 2.10 31.62
CA ALA A 55 -1.00 2.96 32.72
C ALA A 55 -0.35 4.27 32.23
N PRO A 56 -0.27 5.33 33.07
CA PRO A 56 0.53 6.51 32.75
C PRO A 56 1.98 6.12 32.43
N GLY A 57 2.59 6.79 31.46
CA GLY A 57 3.92 6.44 30.94
C GLY A 57 3.88 5.55 29.69
N TRP A 58 2.69 5.14 29.23
CA TRP A 58 2.54 4.33 28.02
C TRP A 58 3.16 4.98 26.79
N GLN A 59 3.71 4.13 25.93
CA GLN A 59 4.26 4.45 24.62
C GLN A 59 3.28 4.02 23.52
N TRP A 60 3.35 4.62 22.33
CA TRP A 60 2.54 4.16 21.20
C TRP A 60 2.84 2.71 20.79
N LYS A 61 4.05 2.21 21.10
CA LYS A 61 4.40 0.80 20.95
C LYS A 61 3.58 -0.13 21.86
N ASP A 62 3.13 0.36 23.03
CA ASP A 62 2.24 -0.40 23.92
C ASP A 62 0.83 -0.54 23.33
N VAL A 63 0.42 0.41 22.47
CA VAL A 63 -0.84 0.31 21.73
C VAL A 63 -0.72 -0.77 20.64
N GLN A 64 0.40 -0.85 19.93
CA GLN A 64 0.67 -1.92 18.97
C GLN A 64 0.74 -3.28 19.66
N SER A 65 1.44 -3.39 20.79
CA SER A 65 1.57 -4.68 21.51
C SER A 65 0.22 -5.19 22.02
N GLN A 66 -0.65 -4.29 22.49
CA GLN A 66 -2.01 -4.68 22.84
C GLN A 66 -2.79 -5.13 21.60
N ALA A 67 -2.73 -4.40 20.48
CA ALA A 67 -3.41 -4.79 19.25
C ALA A 67 -2.94 -6.15 18.72
N VAL A 68 -1.64 -6.44 18.81
CA VAL A 68 -1.05 -7.75 18.49
C VAL A 68 -1.60 -8.84 19.40
N THR A 69 -1.76 -8.55 20.70
CA THR A 69 -2.35 -9.49 21.67
C THR A 69 -3.81 -9.81 21.32
N ASP A 70 -4.58 -8.80 20.93
CA ASP A 70 -5.99 -9.00 20.53
C ASP A 70 -6.13 -9.77 19.20
N MET A 71 -5.09 -9.78 18.37
CA MET A 71 -5.01 -10.47 17.07
C MET A 71 -4.22 -11.79 17.14
N ALA A 72 -3.99 -12.34 18.34
CA ALA A 72 -3.16 -13.53 18.54
C ALA A 72 -3.72 -14.78 17.85
N ASP A 73 -5.04 -14.86 17.65
CA ASP A 73 -5.71 -16.01 17.02
C ASP A 73 -5.25 -16.25 15.57
N ASP A 74 -4.89 -15.18 14.84
CA ASP A 74 -4.33 -15.28 13.47
C ASP A 74 -2.79 -15.34 13.45
N ASN A 75 -2.15 -15.54 14.61
CA ASN A 75 -0.69 -15.57 14.77
C ASN A 75 0.00 -14.29 14.26
N ILE A 76 -0.68 -13.15 14.36
CA ILE A 76 -0.12 -11.86 13.95
C ILE A 76 0.96 -11.44 14.96
N ALA A 77 2.18 -11.21 14.50
CA ALA A 77 3.29 -10.74 15.31
C ALA A 77 3.38 -9.20 15.33
N ALA A 78 4.17 -8.66 16.26
CA ALA A 78 4.54 -7.25 16.23
C ALA A 78 5.51 -6.99 15.08
N GLY A 79 5.08 -6.18 14.12
CA GLY A 79 5.88 -5.77 12.96
C GLY A 79 6.64 -4.45 13.19
N ALA A 80 6.99 -3.81 12.09
CA ALA A 80 7.62 -2.50 12.08
C ALA A 80 6.77 -1.48 12.85
N PHE A 81 7.43 -0.60 13.61
CA PHE A 81 6.79 0.50 14.31
C PHE A 81 7.74 1.70 14.31
N PRO A 82 7.26 2.92 14.02
CA PRO A 82 8.13 4.10 14.03
C PRO A 82 8.66 4.37 15.44
N ASP A 83 9.90 4.85 15.53
CA ASP A 83 10.43 5.35 16.80
C ASP A 83 9.79 6.70 17.11
N ILE A 84 8.94 6.73 18.13
CA ILE A 84 8.22 7.93 18.55
C ILE A 84 8.65 8.23 19.98
N SER A 85 9.29 9.38 20.16
CA SER A 85 9.68 9.84 21.47
C SER A 85 8.49 10.38 22.26
N GLY A 86 8.49 10.09 23.57
CA GLY A 86 7.53 10.62 24.51
C GLY A 86 6.50 9.61 25.01
N SER A 87 5.97 9.86 26.21
CA SER A 87 5.01 8.99 26.88
C SER A 87 3.68 9.70 27.13
N GLY A 88 2.58 8.95 27.12
CA GLY A 88 1.30 9.48 27.58
C GLY A 88 1.31 9.77 29.07
N ALA A 89 1.13 11.03 29.45
CA ALA A 89 1.12 11.46 30.85
C ALA A 89 -0.10 10.95 31.66
N ARG A 90 -1.17 10.54 30.97
CA ARG A 90 -2.41 10.01 31.56
C ARG A 90 -2.64 8.56 31.12
N PRO A 91 -3.36 7.76 31.91
CA PRO A 91 -3.78 6.43 31.47
C PRO A 91 -4.59 6.52 30.17
N LYS A 92 -4.46 5.53 29.31
CA LYS A 92 -5.23 5.42 28.06
C LYS A 92 -6.17 4.24 28.15
N VAL A 93 -7.46 4.49 28.06
CA VAL A 93 -8.50 3.46 27.97
C VAL A 93 -8.68 3.10 26.49
N MET A 94 -8.63 1.81 26.18
CA MET A 94 -8.83 1.27 24.84
C MET A 94 -9.97 0.24 24.90
N TYR A 95 -11.04 0.52 24.17
CA TYR A 95 -12.22 -0.33 24.12
C TYR A 95 -12.86 -0.28 22.72
N GLY A 96 -13.26 -1.44 22.20
CA GLY A 96 -13.95 -1.56 20.91
C GLY A 96 -13.17 -2.43 19.92
N MET A 97 -13.38 -2.20 18.62
CA MET A 97 -12.71 -2.97 17.57
C MET A 97 -11.21 -2.62 17.52
N THR A 98 -10.34 -3.63 17.50
CA THR A 98 -8.89 -3.42 17.47
C THR A 98 -8.45 -2.62 16.23
N ARG A 99 -9.11 -2.83 15.08
CA ARG A 99 -8.86 -2.04 13.85
C ARG A 99 -9.08 -0.53 14.03
N ASP A 100 -10.04 -0.13 14.87
CA ASP A 100 -10.33 1.29 15.11
C ASP A 100 -9.24 1.91 15.98
N ILE A 101 -8.71 1.13 16.93
CA ILE A 101 -7.55 1.53 17.75
C ILE A 101 -6.29 1.63 16.90
N CYS A 102 -6.04 0.68 15.99
CA CYS A 102 -4.96 0.76 15.02
C CYS A 102 -5.10 1.99 14.12
N ARG A 103 -6.31 2.31 13.65
CA ARG A 103 -6.59 3.53 12.87
C ARG A 103 -6.29 4.80 13.67
N VAL A 104 -6.74 4.89 14.92
CA VAL A 104 -6.45 6.04 15.79
C VAL A 104 -4.95 6.17 16.08
N ALA A 105 -4.26 5.05 16.31
CA ALA A 105 -2.81 5.03 16.49
C ALA A 105 -2.09 5.49 15.22
N GLY A 106 -2.49 5.01 14.04
CA GLY A 106 -1.94 5.43 12.75
C GLY A 106 -2.07 6.95 12.56
N THR A 107 -3.29 7.48 12.73
CA THR A 107 -3.54 8.93 12.61
C THR A 107 -2.74 9.75 13.61
N SER A 108 -2.66 9.31 14.87
CA SER A 108 -1.95 10.05 15.93
C SER A 108 -0.44 10.05 15.73
N THR A 109 0.09 9.01 15.10
CA THR A 109 1.53 8.82 14.86
C THR A 109 1.98 9.26 13.47
N GLY A 110 1.04 9.64 12.59
CA GLY A 110 1.32 9.94 11.20
C GLY A 110 1.78 8.72 10.39
N SER A 111 1.25 7.54 10.74
CA SER A 111 1.63 6.26 10.15
C SER A 111 0.47 5.59 9.43
N ALA A 112 0.75 4.94 8.30
CA ALA A 112 -0.15 3.97 7.70
C ALA A 112 0.07 2.61 8.38
N TRP A 113 -1.02 1.92 8.70
CA TRP A 113 -0.96 0.60 9.33
C TRP A 113 -1.45 -0.47 8.35
N ASN A 114 -0.84 -1.64 8.40
CA ASN A 114 -1.20 -2.79 7.59
C ASN A 114 -0.85 -4.08 8.33
N VAL A 115 -1.47 -5.19 7.93
CA VAL A 115 -1.08 -6.52 8.36
C VAL A 115 -0.54 -7.27 7.15
N SER A 116 0.77 -7.35 7.05
CA SER A 116 1.48 -8.05 5.96
C SER A 116 2.47 -9.05 6.54
N ASP A 117 2.69 -10.15 5.83
CA ASP A 117 3.62 -11.23 6.23
C ASP A 117 3.42 -11.74 7.65
N GLY A 118 2.16 -11.75 8.12
CA GLY A 118 1.81 -12.19 9.48
C GLY A 118 2.25 -11.23 10.59
N ALA A 119 2.51 -9.95 10.27
CA ALA A 119 2.89 -8.95 11.27
C ALA A 119 2.07 -7.66 11.14
N LEU A 120 1.73 -7.05 12.27
CA LEU A 120 1.09 -5.73 12.33
C LEU A 120 2.15 -4.64 12.21
N ASN A 121 2.19 -3.99 11.04
CA ASN A 121 3.18 -2.96 10.71
C ASN A 121 2.55 -1.56 10.78
N PHE A 122 3.27 -0.62 11.39
CA PHE A 122 3.04 0.81 11.32
C PHE A 122 4.22 1.45 10.61
N ASN A 123 3.97 2.01 9.43
CA ASN A 123 4.98 2.68 8.62
C ASN A 123 4.67 4.17 8.59
N GLN A 124 5.61 5.00 9.05
CA GLN A 124 5.42 6.45 9.01
C GLN A 124 5.27 6.93 7.58
N ILE A 125 4.24 7.74 7.31
CA ILE A 125 3.94 8.24 5.97
C ILE A 125 5.14 9.02 5.43
N THR A 126 5.78 9.84 6.27
CA THR A 126 6.99 10.59 5.93
C THR A 126 8.20 9.70 5.63
N ALA A 127 8.30 8.53 6.25
CA ALA A 127 9.35 7.56 6.00
C ALA A 127 9.09 6.77 4.71
N MET A 128 7.83 6.40 4.43
CA MET A 128 7.41 5.82 3.15
C MET A 128 7.68 6.80 2.00
N GLN A 129 7.52 8.09 2.24
CA GLN A 129 7.88 9.12 1.27
C GLN A 129 9.38 9.22 1.04
N LYS A 130 10.26 9.11 2.04
CA LYS A 130 11.71 9.27 1.81
C LYS A 130 12.36 8.13 1.00
N GLY A 131 11.56 7.19 0.53
CA GLY A 131 11.99 5.90 0.07
C GLY A 131 12.45 5.10 1.27
N GLY A 132 11.69 4.07 1.65
CA GLY A 132 12.15 3.14 2.69
C GLY A 132 13.54 2.62 2.33
N GLY A 133 14.41 2.31 3.30
CA GLY A 133 15.75 1.77 3.05
C GLY A 133 15.80 0.38 2.38
N GLY A 134 14.72 -0.02 1.72
CA GLY A 134 14.57 -1.27 0.98
C GLY A 134 15.13 -1.21 -0.44
N LYS A 135 15.17 -2.39 -1.06
CA LYS A 135 15.57 -2.62 -2.46
C LYS A 135 14.73 -1.72 -3.38
N SER A 136 15.38 -0.86 -4.18
CA SER A 136 14.70 -0.12 -5.23
C SER A 136 14.62 -0.96 -6.50
N ILE A 137 13.43 -1.04 -7.11
CA ILE A 137 13.19 -1.80 -8.34
C ILE A 137 13.08 -0.80 -9.50
N ALA A 138 14.02 -0.86 -10.43
CA ALA A 138 13.96 -0.05 -11.65
C ALA A 138 13.00 -0.68 -12.66
N LEU A 139 11.91 0.01 -12.98
CA LEU A 139 10.95 -0.39 -14.01
C LEU A 139 11.22 0.38 -15.31
N THR A 140 11.59 -0.36 -16.33
CA THR A 140 11.89 0.09 -17.69
C THR A 140 11.30 -0.92 -18.66
N PRO A 141 11.12 -0.57 -19.95
CA PRO A 141 10.67 -1.53 -20.96
C PRO A 141 11.54 -2.80 -21.02
N LYS A 142 12.83 -2.70 -20.67
CA LYS A 142 13.76 -3.84 -20.61
C LYS A 142 13.60 -4.69 -19.35
N SER A 143 13.20 -4.09 -18.22
CA SER A 143 12.96 -4.79 -16.96
C SER A 143 11.51 -5.23 -16.78
N GLY A 144 10.69 -5.13 -17.83
CA GLY A 144 9.33 -5.67 -17.85
C GLY A 144 8.22 -4.64 -17.63
N LEU A 145 8.49 -3.33 -17.73
CA LEU A 145 7.41 -2.34 -17.78
C LEU A 145 6.56 -2.56 -19.03
N VAL A 146 5.25 -2.64 -18.85
CA VAL A 146 4.27 -2.85 -19.91
C VAL A 146 3.41 -1.60 -20.05
N GLY A 147 3.38 -1.05 -21.25
CA GLY A 147 2.63 0.18 -21.54
C GLY A 147 3.28 1.44 -20.96
N ILE A 148 2.47 2.48 -20.78
CA ILE A 148 2.89 3.80 -20.32
C ILE A 148 2.28 4.02 -18.93
N PRO A 149 3.07 4.36 -17.90
CA PRO A 149 2.54 4.72 -16.58
C PRO A 149 1.56 5.89 -16.68
N VAL A 150 0.48 5.83 -15.92
CA VAL A 150 -0.58 6.86 -15.93
C VAL A 150 -0.63 7.53 -14.57
N GLN A 151 -0.70 8.85 -14.57
CA GLN A 151 -0.91 9.61 -13.34
C GLN A 151 -2.32 9.36 -12.80
N VAL A 152 -2.41 9.10 -11.50
CA VAL A 152 -3.66 9.01 -10.75
C VAL A 152 -3.67 10.09 -9.66
N PRO A 153 -4.83 10.44 -9.08
CA PRO A 153 -4.88 11.47 -8.04
C PRO A 153 -3.93 11.14 -6.88
N GLY A 154 -2.89 11.94 -6.69
CA GLY A 154 -1.89 11.75 -5.61
C GLY A 154 -0.78 10.73 -5.90
N GLY A 155 -0.68 10.18 -7.12
CA GLY A 155 0.34 9.18 -7.44
C GLY A 155 0.45 8.81 -8.93
N VAL A 156 1.08 7.66 -9.18
CA VAL A 156 1.24 7.07 -10.52
C VAL A 156 0.88 5.59 -10.47
N GLN A 157 0.14 5.14 -11.47
CA GLN A 157 -0.13 3.73 -11.72
C GLN A 157 0.76 3.22 -12.85
N ALA A 158 1.39 2.07 -12.64
CA ALA A 158 2.21 1.41 -13.65
C ALA A 158 1.88 -0.08 -13.73
N THR A 159 2.00 -0.66 -14.91
CA THR A 159 1.86 -2.11 -15.13
C THR A 159 3.19 -2.69 -15.57
N CYS A 160 3.56 -3.85 -15.04
CA CYS A 160 4.76 -4.58 -15.44
C CYS A 160 4.50 -6.09 -15.51
N LEU A 161 5.44 -6.84 -16.06
CA LEU A 161 5.49 -8.30 -15.93
C LEU A 161 5.47 -8.68 -14.44
N LEU A 162 4.83 -9.80 -14.12
CA LEU A 162 4.74 -10.29 -12.74
C LEU A 162 6.09 -10.22 -12.01
N ASN A 163 6.14 -9.42 -10.96
CA ASN A 163 7.32 -9.31 -10.12
C ASN A 163 6.92 -9.52 -8.65
N PRO A 164 7.27 -10.68 -8.06
CA PRO A 164 6.87 -10.99 -6.69
C PRO A 164 7.63 -10.18 -5.63
N ASP A 165 8.70 -9.46 -6.01
CA ASP A 165 9.39 -8.51 -5.12
C ASP A 165 8.60 -7.19 -4.93
N LEU A 166 7.55 -6.95 -5.73
CA LEU A 166 6.71 -5.76 -5.58
C LEU A 166 5.77 -5.93 -4.40
N GLN A 167 6.04 -5.19 -3.33
CA GLN A 167 5.23 -5.16 -2.12
C GLN A 167 4.97 -3.72 -1.68
N VAL A 168 3.97 -3.52 -0.82
CA VAL A 168 3.69 -2.21 -0.22
C VAL A 168 4.90 -1.72 0.56
N GLY A 169 5.33 -0.48 0.29
CA GLY A 169 6.52 0.14 0.89
C GLY A 169 7.83 -0.09 0.14
N VAL A 170 7.83 -0.88 -0.94
CA VAL A 170 8.99 -1.02 -1.84
C VAL A 170 9.13 0.22 -2.72
N ASN A 171 10.37 0.66 -2.96
CA ASN A 171 10.64 1.76 -3.86
C ASN A 171 10.76 1.27 -5.30
N VAL A 172 10.22 2.07 -6.21
CA VAL A 172 10.24 1.84 -7.64
C VAL A 172 10.78 3.08 -8.34
N THR A 173 11.62 2.86 -9.33
CA THR A 173 12.22 3.93 -10.12
C THR A 173 11.75 3.84 -11.57
N LEU A 174 11.17 4.92 -12.08
CA LEU A 174 10.61 5.09 -13.42
C LEU A 174 11.39 6.15 -14.22
N ASN A 175 12.73 6.16 -14.14
CA ASN A 175 13.60 7.23 -14.68
C ASN A 175 13.46 7.49 -16.18
N ASP A 176 13.11 6.48 -16.97
CA ASP A 176 13.07 6.56 -18.44
C ASP A 176 11.66 6.40 -19.02
N SER A 177 10.63 6.42 -18.17
CA SER A 177 9.25 6.20 -18.59
C SER A 177 8.50 7.51 -18.62
N LEU A 178 8.03 7.92 -19.81
CA LEU A 178 7.11 9.04 -19.91
C LEU A 178 5.86 8.68 -19.09
N VAL A 179 5.53 9.48 -18.09
CA VAL A 179 4.27 9.32 -17.34
C VAL A 179 3.20 10.11 -18.07
N LEU A 180 2.10 9.45 -18.42
CA LEU A 180 0.94 10.11 -18.99
C LEU A 180 0.23 10.93 -17.89
N GLY A 181 0.35 12.25 -17.98
CA GLY A 181 -0.29 13.17 -17.04
C GLY A 181 -1.81 13.14 -17.13
N GLN A 182 -2.49 13.19 -15.99
CA GLN A 182 -3.94 13.27 -15.93
C GLN A 182 -4.41 14.68 -16.34
N GLN A 183 -5.54 14.77 -17.04
CA GLN A 183 -6.16 16.07 -17.33
C GLN A 183 -6.69 16.71 -16.04
N ALA A 184 -6.27 17.95 -15.79
CA ALA A 184 -6.73 18.75 -14.68
C ALA A 184 -8.22 19.09 -14.82
N ASP A 185 -9.02 18.82 -13.78
CA ASP A 185 -10.44 19.18 -13.77
C ASP A 185 -10.60 20.67 -13.44
N LEU A 186 -10.97 21.48 -14.45
CA LEU A 186 -11.09 22.93 -14.33
C LEU A 186 -12.11 23.40 -13.28
N SER A 187 -13.03 22.53 -12.84
CA SER A 187 -14.04 22.84 -11.82
C SER A 187 -13.50 22.79 -10.38
N TYR A 188 -12.34 22.15 -10.15
CA TYR A 188 -11.70 22.03 -8.85
C TYR A 188 -10.57 23.08 -8.69
N GLY A 189 -10.65 23.88 -7.61
CA GLY A 189 -9.64 24.89 -7.28
C GLY A 189 -8.32 24.29 -6.77
N ALA A 190 -7.28 25.11 -6.66
CA ALA A 190 -5.93 24.70 -6.27
C ALA A 190 -5.72 24.45 -4.75
N THR A 191 -6.80 24.25 -3.99
CA THR A 191 -6.77 24.11 -2.53
C THR A 191 -6.99 22.64 -2.14
N ASP A 192 -6.25 22.15 -1.14
CA ASP A 192 -6.40 20.81 -0.53
C ASP A 192 -6.43 19.61 -1.50
N GLY A 193 -5.36 19.43 -2.27
CA GLY A 193 -5.19 18.22 -3.10
C GLY A 193 -5.89 18.28 -4.47
N GLY A 194 -6.42 19.44 -4.86
CA GLY A 194 -6.88 19.75 -6.21
C GLY A 194 -5.74 20.00 -7.22
N ASN A 195 -6.07 20.63 -8.35
CA ASN A 195 -5.07 20.93 -9.39
C ASN A 195 -4.01 21.91 -8.90
N PHE A 196 -2.74 21.63 -9.20
CA PHE A 196 -1.66 22.59 -9.00
C PHE A 196 -1.62 23.59 -10.13
N GLU A 197 -1.56 24.87 -9.77
CA GLU A 197 -1.51 25.97 -10.70
C GLU A 197 -0.09 26.53 -10.76
N TYR A 198 0.49 26.61 -11.96
CA TYR A 198 1.83 27.15 -12.17
C TYR A 198 1.81 28.14 -13.33
N THR A 199 2.54 29.25 -13.15
CA THR A 199 2.70 30.27 -14.19
C THR A 199 3.98 29.97 -14.95
N THR A 200 3.86 29.78 -16.27
CA THR A 200 5.01 29.64 -17.16
C THR A 200 5.78 30.96 -17.31
N ASP A 201 7.03 30.90 -17.76
CA ASP A 201 7.89 32.08 -17.97
C ASP A 201 7.26 33.15 -18.88
N ASN A 202 6.30 32.76 -19.73
CA ASN A 202 5.54 33.66 -20.60
C ASN A 202 4.30 34.29 -19.92
N GLY A 203 4.14 34.15 -18.59
CA GLY A 203 3.01 34.68 -17.84
C GLY A 203 1.71 33.89 -18.00
N VAL A 204 1.73 32.71 -18.64
CA VAL A 204 0.55 31.85 -18.82
C VAL A 204 0.41 30.91 -17.64
N THR A 205 -0.71 31.03 -16.93
CA THR A 205 -1.10 30.14 -15.84
C THR A 205 -1.66 28.82 -16.39
N ARG A 206 -1.10 27.70 -15.96
CA ARG A 206 -1.49 26.34 -16.34
C ARG A 206 -1.83 25.52 -15.09
N ARG A 207 -2.71 24.54 -15.25
CA ARG A 207 -3.12 23.62 -14.18
C ARG A 207 -2.62 22.20 -14.49
N THR A 208 -2.11 21.51 -13.48
CA THR A 208 -1.66 20.12 -13.55
C THR A 208 -2.15 19.34 -12.34
N VAL A 209 -2.33 18.03 -12.49
CA VAL A 209 -2.54 17.14 -11.35
C VAL A 209 -1.19 16.89 -10.66
N MET A 210 -1.19 16.76 -9.34
CA MET A 210 0.03 16.44 -8.56
C MET A 210 0.25 14.94 -8.45
N GLY A 211 1.49 14.51 -8.16
CA GLY A 211 1.83 13.10 -7.91
C GLY A 211 2.87 12.49 -8.84
N ILE A 212 3.37 13.23 -9.84
CA ILE A 212 4.52 12.82 -10.65
C ILE A 212 5.81 13.27 -9.96
N SER A 213 6.74 12.34 -9.77
CA SER A 213 8.07 12.58 -9.21
C SER A 213 8.99 13.26 -10.23
N PRO A 214 9.60 14.43 -9.92
CA PRO A 214 10.64 15.03 -10.76
C PRO A 214 11.86 14.12 -10.99
N THR A 215 12.21 13.28 -10.01
CA THR A 215 13.35 12.35 -10.09
C THR A 215 12.96 10.95 -10.58
N GLY A 216 11.67 10.68 -10.81
CA GLY A 216 11.18 9.37 -11.22
C GLY A 216 11.16 8.32 -10.10
N SER A 217 11.25 8.73 -8.82
CA SER A 217 11.26 7.81 -7.68
C SER A 217 9.90 7.75 -6.99
N TYR A 218 9.40 6.54 -6.76
CA TYR A 218 8.08 6.29 -6.22
C TYR A 218 8.11 5.19 -5.15
N SER A 219 7.21 5.24 -4.18
CA SER A 219 6.96 4.17 -3.20
C SER A 219 5.63 3.50 -3.52
N VAL A 220 5.64 2.17 -3.57
CA VAL A 220 4.43 1.37 -3.83
C VAL A 220 3.50 1.44 -2.62
N VAL A 221 2.23 1.73 -2.86
CA VAL A 221 1.17 1.71 -1.83
C VAL A 221 0.15 0.60 -2.05
N PHE A 222 0.02 0.14 -3.29
CA PHE A 222 -0.91 -0.91 -3.67
C PHE A 222 -0.32 -1.75 -4.80
N VAL A 223 -0.54 -3.06 -4.74
CA VAL A 223 -0.09 -4.02 -5.74
C VAL A 223 -1.24 -4.97 -6.05
N GLU A 224 -1.49 -5.19 -7.33
CA GLU A 224 -2.42 -6.20 -7.83
C GLU A 224 -1.65 -7.10 -8.79
N HIS A 225 -1.77 -8.42 -8.60
CA HIS A 225 -1.21 -9.41 -9.49
C HIS A 225 -2.33 -10.10 -10.26
N ILE A 226 -2.22 -10.16 -11.58
CA ILE A 226 -3.17 -10.84 -12.45
C ILE A 226 -2.41 -11.89 -13.24
N GLY A 227 -2.96 -13.10 -13.26
CA GLY A 227 -2.35 -14.26 -13.90
C GLY A 227 -3.40 -15.23 -14.43
N ASP A 228 -3.10 -15.85 -15.57
CA ASP A 228 -3.87 -16.98 -16.08
C ASP A 228 -2.94 -18.20 -16.25
N THR A 229 -3.28 -19.31 -15.61
CA THR A 229 -2.51 -20.57 -15.71
C THR A 229 -2.56 -21.21 -17.11
N ARG A 230 -3.54 -20.84 -17.94
CA ARG A 230 -3.71 -21.33 -19.32
C ARG A 230 -3.47 -20.25 -20.37
N GLY A 231 -3.24 -19.01 -19.94
CA GLY A 231 -2.98 -17.87 -20.81
C GLY A 231 -1.58 -17.31 -20.64
N ASP A 232 -1.23 -16.38 -21.52
CA ASP A 232 0.02 -15.64 -21.45
C ASP A 232 0.07 -14.48 -20.42
N PRO A 233 -1.03 -13.84 -19.96
CA PRO A 233 -0.91 -12.64 -19.16
C PRO A 233 -0.54 -12.96 -17.72
N TRP A 234 0.65 -12.53 -17.32
CA TRP A 234 1.13 -12.50 -15.94
C TRP A 234 1.71 -11.12 -15.64
N TYR A 235 0.90 -10.27 -15.01
CA TYR A 235 1.18 -8.86 -14.80
C TYR A 235 1.06 -8.45 -13.34
N SER A 236 1.78 -7.40 -12.98
CA SER A 236 1.63 -6.67 -11.72
C SER A 236 1.28 -5.21 -12.00
N THR A 237 0.14 -4.77 -11.50
CA THR A 237 -0.29 -3.38 -11.50
C THR A 237 0.04 -2.77 -10.15
N ILE A 238 0.80 -1.69 -10.14
CA ILE A 238 1.20 -0.99 -8.92
C ILE A 238 0.64 0.42 -8.94
N THR A 239 0.16 0.87 -7.78
CA THR A 239 -0.12 2.28 -7.52
C THR A 239 0.94 2.80 -6.56
N CYS A 240 1.57 3.89 -6.92
CA CYS A 240 2.72 4.42 -6.21
C CYS A 240 2.56 5.91 -5.89
N ILE A 241 3.18 6.36 -4.81
CA ILE A 241 3.30 7.77 -4.43
C ILE A 241 4.71 8.27 -4.72
N ALA A 242 4.87 9.50 -5.19
CA ALA A 242 6.18 10.07 -5.40
C ALA A 242 6.94 10.24 -4.06
N THR A 243 8.22 9.89 -4.05
CA THR A 243 9.06 9.93 -2.83
C THR A 243 9.69 11.31 -2.58
N ASP A 244 9.89 12.07 -3.64
CA ASP A 244 10.57 13.37 -3.64
C ASP A 244 9.61 14.57 -3.54
N VAL A 245 8.34 14.33 -3.21
CA VAL A 245 7.32 15.37 -3.10
C VAL A 245 6.84 15.61 -1.66
N SER A 246 6.33 16.82 -1.38
CA SER A 246 6.02 17.24 -0.01
C SER A 246 4.88 16.44 0.64
N ALA A 247 4.90 16.30 1.97
CA ALA A 247 3.94 15.51 2.78
C ALA A 247 2.47 15.95 2.65
N VAL A 248 2.22 17.15 2.14
CA VAL A 248 0.86 17.64 1.87
C VAL A 248 0.23 16.90 0.68
N GLN A 249 1.05 16.39 -0.24
CA GLN A 249 0.59 15.82 -1.51
C GLN A 249 0.25 14.32 -1.42
N SER A 250 0.81 13.60 -0.44
CA SER A 250 0.65 12.15 -0.28
C SER A 250 -0.49 11.73 0.66
N ARG A 251 -1.00 12.63 1.48
CA ARG A 251 -2.07 12.34 2.46
C ARG A 251 -3.41 11.95 1.82
N SER A 252 -3.71 12.49 0.64
CA SER A 252 -4.99 12.21 -0.05
C SER A 252 -5.12 10.74 -0.48
N LEU A 253 -4.04 10.15 -1.00
CA LEU A 253 -4.04 8.75 -1.45
C LEU A 253 -3.97 7.77 -0.27
N LEU A 254 -3.14 8.04 0.74
CA LEU A 254 -2.98 7.15 1.90
C LEU A 254 -4.17 7.20 2.88
N GLY A 255 -4.96 8.27 2.89
CA GLY A 255 -6.16 8.40 3.72
C GLY A 255 -7.40 7.72 3.12
N ALA A 256 -7.34 7.29 1.86
CA ALA A 256 -8.40 6.58 1.15
C ALA A 256 -8.34 5.05 1.32
N PHE A 257 -7.27 4.53 1.93
CA PHE A 257 -7.06 3.10 2.21
C PHE A 257 -7.21 2.79 3.71
#